data_AF-A0A5C6BKN5-F1
#
_entry.id   AF-A0A5C6BKN5-F1
#
_cell.length_a   1.000
_cell.length_b   1.000
_cell.length_c   1.000
_cell.angle_alpha   90.00
_cell.angle_beta   90.00
_cell.angle_gamma   90.00
#
_symmetry.space_group_name_H-M   'P 1'
#
loop_
_entity.id
_entity.type
_entity.pdbx_description
1 polymer ?
#
loop_
_entity_poly.entity_id
_entity_poly.type
_entity_poly.pdbx_seq_one_letter_code
_entity_poly.pdbx_strand_id
1 'polypeptide(L)'
;MFNMKKMKITKAQTVRLAADAALINVAFIAALALRFFLFVAMRHQTQVDYENEFWSLVTAYWQNAIPLTLVSLVVYSLSGFYTYSRVYQGRYKALVVAQAVAHSYLIYGVAVYFLADRLDMVEIPRIAFVMAWLMNTGLTLASRTWTSVWEKVVRPERDAKLRDVDSKVRSVLVIGGAGYIGSALLPKLLDKGYRVRVLDMFLFGQEPIAKIANHKNLELVSGDFRHVEKVVEAMRGMDAVVHLGAIVGDPACNLDERVTVAVNLSATQMIAQVAKASGIRRFVFASTCSVYGACDELLDERSEVEPISLYGHTKLAAENGLKNMADANFAPTLLRFATIYGLSGRTRFDLVINVLSAKAKVDGQITVHGGDQWRPFVHVDDAALGVFTALEAPLSVVGNQTFNVGSDEQNHTIGEIGQMVKDQVFTAELICEESNTDNRNYRVSFQKIRNLLGFTPAWTIESGISQVLEAVASGEVQDYRDDKYSNVKFLSGSSVIELVRADDDWSKLLTETNDTSQVPV
;
A
#
# COMPACT_ATOMS: atom_id res chain seq x y z
N MET A 1 -17.93 29.22 -44.56
CA MET A 1 -19.12 29.03 -43.71
C MET A 1 -18.64 28.49 -42.36
N PHE A 2 -18.43 29.37 -41.38
CA PHE A 2 -17.94 28.99 -40.05
C PHE A 2 -19.04 28.21 -39.31
N ASN A 3 -18.77 26.95 -39.00
CA ASN A 3 -19.72 26.05 -38.37
C ASN A 3 -19.82 26.39 -36.86
N MET A 4 -20.74 27.30 -36.50
CA MET A 4 -21.09 27.61 -35.11
C MET A 4 -21.83 26.42 -34.47
N LYS A 5 -21.10 25.37 -34.10
CA LYS A 5 -21.59 24.39 -33.12
C LYS A 5 -21.78 25.13 -31.80
N LYS A 6 -23.02 25.16 -31.30
CA LYS A 6 -23.38 25.70 -29.97
C LYS A 6 -22.41 25.16 -28.91
N MET A 7 -21.53 26.03 -28.44
CA MET A 7 -20.55 25.73 -27.40
C MET A 7 -21.30 25.61 -26.07
N LYS A 8 -21.72 24.39 -25.70
CA LYS A 8 -22.32 24.14 -24.39
C LYS A 8 -21.24 24.35 -23.32
N ILE A 9 -21.40 25.39 -22.51
CA ILE A 9 -20.51 25.67 -21.37
C ILE A 9 -20.72 24.57 -20.32
N THR A 10 -19.66 23.88 -19.94
CA THR A 10 -19.68 22.84 -18.89
C THR A 10 -19.75 23.46 -17.50
N LYS A 11 -20.25 22.72 -16.50
CA LYS A 11 -20.26 23.17 -15.08
C LYS A 11 -18.87 23.60 -14.57
N ALA A 12 -17.81 22.94 -15.05
CA ALA A 12 -16.43 23.31 -14.68
C ALA A 12 -16.01 24.65 -15.30
N GLN A 13 -16.46 24.95 -16.53
CA GLN A 13 -16.18 26.24 -17.19
C GLN A 13 -16.96 27.38 -16.52
N THR A 14 -18.22 27.16 -16.12
CA THR A 14 -19.00 28.19 -15.41
C THR A 14 -18.36 28.57 -14.07
N VAL A 15 -17.86 27.59 -13.31
CA VAL A 15 -17.15 27.84 -12.04
C VAL A 15 -15.87 28.65 -12.28
N ARG A 16 -15.11 28.34 -13.34
CA ARG A 16 -13.90 29.09 -13.69
C ARG A 16 -14.18 30.52 -14.14
N LEU A 17 -15.22 30.75 -14.95
CA LEU A 17 -15.64 32.10 -15.31
C LEU A 17 -16.04 32.91 -14.07
N ALA A 18 -16.79 32.31 -13.14
CA ALA A 18 -17.18 32.96 -11.91
C ALA A 18 -15.97 33.32 -11.02
N ALA A 19 -15.00 32.41 -10.92
CA ALA A 19 -13.77 32.66 -10.17
C ALA A 19 -12.93 33.79 -10.79
N ASP A 20 -12.73 33.79 -12.11
CA ASP A 20 -11.98 34.85 -12.80
C ASP A 20 -12.71 36.20 -12.71
N ALA A 21 -14.05 36.22 -12.77
CA ALA A 21 -14.85 37.42 -12.53
C ALA A 21 -14.66 37.96 -11.10
N ALA A 22 -14.66 37.08 -10.10
CA ALA A 22 -14.41 37.47 -8.71
C ALA A 22 -12.99 38.05 -8.55
N LEU A 23 -11.97 37.43 -9.14
CA LEU A 23 -10.59 37.92 -9.08
C LEU A 23 -10.42 39.31 -9.69
N ILE A 24 -11.06 39.59 -10.84
CA ILE A 24 -11.05 40.91 -11.47
C ILE A 24 -11.62 41.97 -10.51
N ASN A 25 -12.76 41.68 -9.89
CA ASN A 25 -13.42 42.63 -8.99
C ASN A 25 -12.65 42.82 -7.68
N VAL A 26 -12.10 41.75 -7.11
CA VAL A 26 -11.23 41.83 -5.94
C VAL A 26 -10.00 42.69 -6.23
N ALA A 27 -9.35 42.49 -7.39
CA ALA A 27 -8.22 43.30 -7.82
C ALA A 27 -8.59 44.78 -7.97
N PHE A 28 -9.76 45.07 -8.54
CA PHE A 28 -10.20 46.43 -8.78
C PHE A 28 -10.57 47.15 -7.47
N ILE A 29 -11.33 46.51 -6.58
CA ILE A 29 -11.66 47.05 -5.24
C ILE A 29 -10.37 47.33 -4.47
N ALA A 30 -9.44 46.37 -4.45
CA ALA A 30 -8.18 46.52 -3.72
C ALA A 30 -7.33 47.68 -4.27
N ALA A 31 -7.33 47.90 -5.59
CA ALA A 31 -6.64 49.03 -6.20
C ALA A 31 -7.28 50.39 -5.86
N LEU A 32 -8.61 50.47 -5.84
CA LEU A 32 -9.33 51.69 -5.43
C LEU A 32 -9.11 51.99 -3.94
N ALA A 33 -9.19 50.96 -3.09
CA ALA A 33 -8.91 51.08 -1.66
C ALA A 33 -7.47 51.53 -1.40
N LEU A 34 -6.49 50.93 -2.07
CA LEU A 34 -5.09 51.35 -1.96
C LEU A 34 -4.90 52.80 -2.40
N ARG A 35 -5.55 53.22 -3.49
CA ARG A 35 -5.53 54.62 -3.95
C ARG A 35 -6.15 55.56 -2.90
N PHE A 36 -7.24 55.16 -2.26
CA PHE A 36 -7.84 55.93 -1.17
C PHE A 36 -6.87 56.07 0.01
N PHE A 37 -6.24 54.98 0.46
CA PHE A 37 -5.27 55.04 1.55
C PHE A 37 -4.03 55.87 1.21
N LEU A 38 -3.53 55.77 -0.02
CA LEU A 38 -2.43 56.62 -0.50
C LEU A 38 -2.84 58.10 -0.55
N PHE A 39 -4.08 58.39 -0.94
CA PHE A 39 -4.63 59.74 -0.93
C PHE A 39 -4.69 60.32 0.48
N VAL A 40 -5.19 59.53 1.45
CA VAL A 40 -5.23 59.90 2.87
C VAL A 40 -3.82 60.10 3.44
N ALA A 41 -2.88 59.21 3.14
CA ALA A 41 -1.53 59.24 3.68
C ALA A 41 -0.68 60.40 3.13
N MET A 42 -0.86 60.79 1.87
CA MET A 42 -0.03 61.83 1.23
C MET A 42 -0.50 63.27 1.48
N ARG A 43 -1.76 63.49 1.88
CA ARG A 43 -2.30 64.84 2.08
C ARG A 43 -2.53 65.14 3.55
N HIS A 44 -1.49 65.65 4.22
CA HIS A 44 -1.55 66.01 5.63
C HIS A 44 -2.03 67.45 5.94
N GLN A 45 -2.23 68.33 4.95
CA GLN A 45 -2.63 69.72 5.19
C GLN A 45 -3.44 70.31 4.03
N THR A 46 -4.77 70.26 4.11
CA THR A 46 -5.78 71.19 3.55
C THR A 46 -7.18 70.61 3.84
N GLN A 47 -8.25 71.41 3.82
CA GLN A 47 -9.64 70.94 3.92
C GLN A 47 -9.95 69.94 2.79
N VAL A 48 -9.67 68.66 3.02
CA VAL A 48 -9.96 67.59 2.06
C VAL A 48 -11.20 66.86 2.55
N ASP A 49 -12.21 66.82 1.69
CA ASP A 49 -13.44 66.09 1.94
C ASP A 49 -13.23 64.60 1.60
N TYR A 50 -12.83 63.83 2.62
CA TYR A 50 -12.60 62.39 2.49
C TYR A 50 -13.87 61.62 2.17
N GLU A 51 -15.04 62.12 2.57
CA GLU A 51 -16.32 61.48 2.32
C GLU A 51 -16.67 61.56 0.82
N ASN A 52 -16.55 62.75 0.23
CA ASN A 52 -16.75 62.92 -1.20
C ASN A 52 -15.76 62.12 -2.06
N GLU A 53 -14.49 62.04 -1.67
CA GLU A 53 -13.50 61.24 -2.38
C GLU A 53 -13.79 59.73 -2.29
N PHE A 54 -14.22 59.26 -1.11
CA PHE A 54 -14.62 57.86 -0.91
C PHE A 54 -15.83 57.49 -1.77
N TRP A 55 -16.88 58.30 -1.76
CA TRP A 55 -18.08 58.04 -2.57
C TRP A 55 -17.82 58.17 -4.07
N SER A 56 -16.90 59.05 -4.48
CA SER A 56 -16.42 59.11 -5.87
C SER A 56 -15.78 57.78 -6.30
N LEU A 57 -14.96 57.19 -5.44
CA LEU A 57 -14.33 55.89 -5.70
C LEU A 57 -15.32 54.72 -5.72
N VAL A 58 -16.31 54.72 -4.83
CA VAL A 58 -17.40 53.73 -4.83
C VAL A 58 -18.22 53.84 -6.11
N THR A 59 -18.54 55.06 -6.54
CA THR A 59 -19.26 55.30 -7.79
C THR A 59 -18.45 54.84 -9.00
N ALA A 60 -17.14 55.14 -9.02
CA ALA A 60 -16.23 54.67 -10.05
C ALA A 60 -16.16 53.14 -10.11
N TYR A 61 -16.21 52.44 -8.97
CA TYR A 61 -16.30 50.97 -8.95
C TYR A 61 -17.59 50.50 -9.63
N TRP A 62 -18.75 50.96 -9.17
CA TRP A 62 -20.04 50.46 -9.65
C TRP A 62 -20.27 50.66 -11.15
N GLN A 63 -19.81 51.78 -11.70
CA GLN A 63 -19.97 52.07 -13.12
C GLN A 63 -18.98 51.29 -14.01
N ASN A 64 -17.77 50.99 -13.51
CA ASN A 64 -16.71 50.39 -14.31
C ASN A 64 -16.52 48.88 -14.09
N ALA A 65 -16.98 48.33 -12.97
CA ALA A 65 -16.79 46.93 -12.60
C ALA A 65 -17.39 45.94 -13.61
N ILE A 66 -18.65 46.14 -14.01
CA ILE A 66 -19.34 45.26 -14.96
C ILE A 66 -18.70 45.34 -16.35
N PRO A 67 -18.52 46.53 -16.97
CA PRO A 67 -17.85 46.65 -18.27
C PRO A 67 -16.44 46.04 -18.29
N LEU A 68 -15.61 46.32 -17.29
CA LEU A 68 -14.26 45.79 -17.19
C LEU A 68 -14.26 44.26 -17.07
N THR A 69 -15.17 43.71 -16.26
CA THR A 69 -15.31 42.26 -16.09
C THR A 69 -15.73 41.59 -17.39
N LEU A 70 -16.70 42.16 -18.12
CA LEU A 70 -17.17 41.60 -19.40
C LEU A 70 -16.06 41.61 -20.46
N VAL A 71 -15.36 42.73 -20.63
CA VAL A 71 -14.24 42.83 -21.58
C VAL A 71 -13.15 41.83 -21.23
N SER A 72 -12.81 41.71 -19.95
CA SER A 72 -11.78 40.77 -19.47
C SER A 72 -12.16 39.32 -19.72
N LEU A 73 -13.40 38.90 -19.41
CA LEU A 73 -13.86 37.54 -19.65
C LEU A 73 -13.88 37.17 -21.14
N VAL A 74 -14.24 38.12 -22.02
CA VAL A 74 -14.17 37.92 -23.48
C VAL A 74 -12.73 37.72 -23.92
N VAL A 75 -11.81 38.61 -23.51
CA VAL A 75 -10.38 38.50 -23.85
C VAL A 75 -9.78 37.20 -23.31
N TYR A 76 -10.14 36.79 -22.09
CA TYR A 76 -9.69 35.52 -21.49
C TYR A 76 -10.19 34.32 -22.29
N SER A 77 -11.46 34.34 -22.69
CA SER A 77 -12.05 33.29 -23.52
C SER A 77 -11.34 33.15 -24.86
N LEU A 78 -11.08 34.28 -25.54
CA LEU A 78 -10.33 34.34 -26.80
C LEU A 78 -8.87 33.91 -26.63
N SER A 79 -8.27 34.21 -25.47
CA SER A 79 -6.89 33.80 -25.11
C SER A 79 -6.80 32.32 -24.67
N GLY A 80 -7.90 31.58 -24.76
CA GLY A 80 -7.92 30.13 -24.49
C GLY A 80 -8.00 29.77 -23.00
N PHE A 81 -8.40 30.69 -22.11
CA PHE A 81 -8.48 30.40 -20.68
C PHE A 81 -9.47 29.30 -20.33
N TYR A 82 -10.50 29.10 -21.16
CA TYR A 82 -11.62 28.20 -20.90
C TYR A 82 -11.79 27.10 -21.96
N THR A 83 -10.97 27.09 -23.01
CA THR A 83 -11.01 26.10 -24.08
C THR A 83 -9.79 25.17 -23.97
N TYR A 84 -10.02 23.85 -24.08
CA TYR A 84 -8.94 22.86 -24.18
C TYR A 84 -8.31 22.93 -25.57
N SER A 85 -7.52 23.97 -25.84
CA SER A 85 -6.74 24.07 -27.08
C SER A 85 -5.28 23.66 -26.82
N ARG A 86 -4.66 23.00 -27.82
CA ARG A 86 -3.26 22.52 -27.78
C ARG A 86 -2.21 23.61 -27.52
N VAL A 87 -2.61 24.89 -27.50
CA VAL A 87 -1.72 26.04 -27.26
C VAL A 87 -1.46 26.25 -25.77
N TYR A 88 -2.29 25.68 -24.88
CA TYR A 88 -2.13 25.78 -23.43
C TYR A 88 -1.26 24.63 -22.85
N GLN A 89 -0.11 24.37 -23.47
CA GLN A 89 0.88 23.44 -22.93
C GLN A 89 1.94 24.18 -22.11
N GLY A 90 1.90 23.97 -20.79
CA GLY A 90 2.94 24.12 -19.76
C GLY A 90 3.94 25.29 -19.82
N ARG A 91 4.70 25.43 -20.89
CA ARG A 91 5.95 26.21 -20.96
C ARG A 91 5.75 27.73 -21.08
N TYR A 92 4.57 28.18 -21.52
CA TYR A 92 4.26 29.62 -21.72
C TYR A 92 3.01 30.11 -20.97
N LYS A 93 2.49 29.32 -20.02
CA LYS A 93 1.23 29.61 -19.32
C LYS A 93 1.22 30.98 -18.63
N ALA A 94 2.34 31.37 -18.02
CA ALA A 94 2.48 32.67 -17.36
C ALA A 94 2.42 33.85 -18.34
N LEU A 95 3.07 33.71 -19.50
CA LEU A 95 3.10 34.74 -20.54
C LEU A 95 1.71 34.93 -21.17
N VAL A 96 1.01 33.84 -21.45
CA VAL A 96 -0.37 33.90 -21.99
C VAL A 96 -1.30 34.61 -20.99
N VAL A 97 -1.15 34.32 -19.69
CA VAL A 97 -1.96 34.98 -18.65
C VAL A 97 -1.66 36.48 -18.57
N ALA A 98 -0.38 36.85 -18.49
CA ALA A 98 0.03 38.25 -18.41
C ALA A 98 -0.42 39.05 -19.64
N GLN A 99 -0.29 38.47 -20.84
CA GLN A 99 -0.77 39.08 -22.08
C GLN A 99 -2.30 39.25 -22.06
N ALA A 100 -3.07 38.21 -21.73
CA ALA A 100 -4.53 38.30 -21.75
C ALA A 100 -5.04 39.39 -20.79
N VAL A 101 -4.47 39.47 -19.59
CA VAL A 101 -4.80 40.53 -18.62
C VAL A 101 -4.40 41.90 -19.17
N ALA A 102 -3.19 42.07 -19.70
CA ALA A 102 -2.76 43.34 -20.28
C ALA A 102 -3.66 43.80 -21.45
N HIS A 103 -4.02 42.91 -22.38
CA HIS A 103 -4.92 43.24 -23.47
C HIS A 103 -6.31 43.65 -22.97
N SER A 104 -6.83 43.00 -21.92
CA SER A 104 -8.14 43.38 -21.36
C SER A 104 -8.17 44.80 -20.79
N TYR A 105 -7.15 45.20 -20.02
CA TYR A 105 -7.05 46.56 -19.49
C TYR A 105 -6.70 47.58 -20.58
N LEU A 106 -5.90 47.21 -21.58
CA LEU A 106 -5.62 48.11 -22.70
C LEU A 106 -6.87 48.39 -23.53
N ILE A 107 -7.61 47.34 -23.92
CA ILE A 107 -8.86 47.47 -24.69
C ILE A 107 -9.87 48.29 -23.90
N TYR A 108 -10.01 47.99 -22.60
CA TYR A 108 -10.94 48.72 -21.76
C TYR A 108 -10.52 50.19 -21.56
N GLY A 109 -9.23 50.46 -21.30
CA GLY A 109 -8.73 51.82 -21.14
C GLY A 109 -8.89 52.67 -22.42
N VAL A 110 -8.67 52.08 -23.59
CA VAL A 110 -8.94 52.74 -24.88
C VAL A 110 -10.44 53.01 -25.05
N ALA A 111 -11.30 52.04 -24.71
CA ALA A 111 -12.75 52.22 -24.78
C ALA A 111 -13.21 53.35 -23.84
N VAL A 112 -12.73 53.40 -22.60
CA VAL A 112 -13.04 54.49 -21.66
C VAL A 112 -12.55 55.83 -22.23
N TYR A 113 -11.32 55.91 -22.73
CA TYR A 113 -10.76 57.15 -23.27
C TYR A 113 -11.58 57.75 -24.43
N PHE A 114 -12.09 56.91 -25.34
CA PHE A 114 -12.83 57.38 -26.52
C PHE A 114 -14.36 57.42 -26.33
N LEU A 115 -14.91 56.67 -25.37
CA LEU A 115 -16.35 56.47 -25.22
C LEU A 115 -16.89 56.91 -23.85
N ALA A 116 -16.07 57.41 -22.92
CA ALA A 116 -16.51 57.85 -21.59
C ALA A 116 -17.68 58.84 -21.67
N ASP A 117 -17.56 59.88 -22.50
CA ASP A 117 -18.61 60.91 -22.69
C ASP A 117 -19.90 60.37 -23.31
N ARG A 118 -19.85 59.22 -24.01
CA ARG A 118 -21.03 58.59 -24.65
C ARG A 118 -21.69 57.52 -23.81
N LEU A 119 -20.99 56.98 -22.81
CA LEU A 119 -21.41 55.82 -22.02
C LEU A 119 -21.62 56.15 -20.53
N ASP A 120 -21.55 57.43 -20.15
CA ASP A 120 -21.73 57.91 -18.78
C ASP A 120 -20.79 57.20 -17.78
N MET A 121 -19.56 56.93 -18.22
CA MET A 121 -18.55 56.24 -17.40
C MET A 121 -17.68 57.26 -16.66
N VAL A 122 -17.64 57.18 -15.33
CA VAL A 122 -16.71 57.99 -14.53
C VAL A 122 -15.27 57.56 -14.79
N GLU A 123 -14.40 58.56 -15.02
CA GLU A 123 -12.97 58.35 -15.21
C GLU A 123 -12.34 57.60 -14.02
N ILE A 124 -11.70 56.47 -14.32
CA ILE A 124 -10.92 55.74 -13.32
C ILE A 124 -9.61 56.50 -13.08
N PRO A 125 -9.25 56.77 -11.81
CA PRO A 125 -7.95 57.35 -11.49
C PRO A 125 -6.82 56.51 -12.11
N ARG A 126 -5.92 57.13 -12.86
CA ARG A 126 -4.87 56.43 -13.63
C ARG A 126 -4.02 55.49 -12.77
N ILE A 127 -3.69 55.91 -11.55
CA ILE A 127 -2.94 55.10 -10.58
C ILE A 127 -3.74 53.86 -10.17
N ALA A 128 -5.04 54.02 -9.86
CA ALA A 128 -5.90 52.90 -9.50
C ALA A 128 -6.07 51.92 -10.68
N PHE A 129 -6.11 52.43 -11.92
CA PHE A 129 -6.20 51.59 -13.12
C PHE A 129 -4.95 50.71 -13.32
N VAL A 130 -3.76 51.30 -13.22
CA VAL A 130 -2.49 50.57 -13.33
C VAL A 130 -2.33 49.56 -12.18
N MET A 131 -2.70 49.95 -10.96
CA MET A 131 -2.68 49.04 -9.81
C MET A 131 -3.66 47.88 -9.98
N ALA A 132 -4.88 48.13 -10.48
CA ALA A 132 -5.85 47.08 -10.75
C ALA A 132 -5.32 46.07 -11.78
N TRP A 133 -4.67 46.55 -12.84
CA TRP A 133 -4.01 45.70 -13.83
C TRP A 133 -2.91 44.82 -13.22
N LEU A 134 -2.02 45.40 -12.41
CA LEU A 134 -0.93 44.67 -11.74
C LEU A 134 -1.48 43.61 -10.76
N MET A 135 -2.44 43.99 -9.92
CA MET A 135 -3.05 43.09 -8.94
C MET A 135 -3.80 41.95 -9.62
N ASN A 136 -4.57 42.23 -10.68
CA ASN A 136 -5.28 41.19 -11.42
C ASN A 136 -4.31 40.23 -12.11
N THR A 137 -3.22 40.75 -12.70
CA THR A 137 -2.17 39.93 -13.31
C THR A 137 -1.56 38.99 -12.27
N GLY A 138 -1.22 39.50 -11.08
CA GLY A 138 -0.67 38.72 -9.98
C GLY A 138 -1.64 37.65 -9.46
N LEU A 139 -2.88 38.03 -9.15
CA LEU A 139 -3.90 37.12 -8.62
C LEU A 139 -4.25 36.00 -9.61
N THR A 140 -4.45 36.35 -10.89
CA THR A 140 -4.74 35.36 -11.93
C THR A 140 -3.54 34.44 -12.15
N LEU A 141 -2.31 34.97 -12.19
CA LEU A 141 -1.11 34.16 -12.33
C LEU A 141 -0.91 33.20 -11.14
N ALA A 142 -1.12 33.70 -9.91
CA ALA A 142 -1.05 32.90 -8.69
C ALA A 142 -2.07 31.77 -8.71
N SER A 143 -3.35 32.07 -9.00
CA SER A 143 -4.41 31.06 -9.16
C SER A 143 -4.06 29.99 -10.21
N ARG A 144 -3.48 30.41 -11.34
CA ARG A 144 -3.14 29.53 -12.48
C ARG A 144 -1.89 28.68 -12.23
N THR A 145 -0.98 29.13 -11.37
CA THR A 145 0.29 28.44 -11.06
C THR A 145 0.26 27.76 -9.69
N TRP A 146 -0.78 27.99 -8.87
CA TRP A 146 -0.91 27.46 -7.52
C TRP A 146 -0.71 25.96 -7.46
N THR A 147 -1.36 25.18 -8.33
CA THR A 147 -1.17 23.72 -8.38
C THR A 147 0.28 23.34 -8.66
N SER A 148 0.96 24.04 -9.58
CA SER A 148 2.36 23.76 -9.92
C SER A 148 3.34 24.21 -8.84
N VAL A 149 3.00 25.26 -8.08
CA VAL A 149 3.77 25.72 -6.92
C VAL A 149 3.54 24.76 -5.75
N TRP A 150 2.29 24.38 -5.48
CA TRP A 150 1.90 23.42 -4.45
C TRP A 150 2.55 22.06 -4.69
N GLU A 151 2.55 21.56 -5.94
CA GLU A 151 3.28 20.34 -6.33
C GLU A 151 4.80 20.44 -6.11
N LYS A 152 5.39 21.64 -6.16
CA LYS A 152 6.82 21.85 -5.86
C LYS A 152 7.11 22.04 -4.37
N VAL A 153 6.19 22.65 -3.63
CA VAL A 153 6.33 22.95 -2.21
C VAL A 153 5.99 21.75 -1.31
N VAL A 154 5.04 20.90 -1.73
CA VAL A 154 4.67 19.64 -1.04
C VAL A 154 5.55 18.45 -1.47
N ARG A 155 6.47 18.67 -2.42
CA ARG A 155 7.41 17.65 -2.90
C ARG A 155 8.48 17.13 -1.93
N PRO A 156 8.76 17.70 -0.73
CA PRO A 156 9.74 17.07 0.18
C PRO A 156 9.34 15.66 0.62
N GLU A 157 8.06 15.26 0.52
CA GLU A 157 7.62 13.93 0.94
C GLU A 157 7.65 12.88 -0.19
N ARG A 158 7.63 13.29 -1.46
CA ARG A 158 7.55 12.36 -2.59
C ARG A 158 8.91 12.02 -3.22
N ASP A 159 9.89 12.92 -3.08
CA ASP A 159 11.28 12.63 -3.40
C ASP A 159 12.02 12.24 -2.11
N ALA A 160 11.52 11.21 -1.41
CA ALA A 160 12.44 10.33 -0.70
C ALA A 160 13.43 9.86 -1.77
N LYS A 161 14.63 10.48 -1.81
CA LYS A 161 15.74 10.11 -2.69
C LYS A 161 15.64 8.62 -2.91
N LEU A 162 15.43 8.17 -4.15
CA LEU A 162 15.56 6.76 -4.51
C LEU A 162 16.84 6.31 -3.83
N ARG A 163 16.69 5.56 -2.73
CA ARG A 163 17.81 5.20 -1.88
C ARG A 163 18.78 4.48 -2.78
N ASP A 164 20.07 4.77 -2.60
CA ASP A 164 21.11 4.17 -3.42
C ASP A 164 20.86 2.65 -3.51
N VAL A 165 20.91 2.12 -4.72
CA VAL A 165 20.49 0.75 -5.05
C VAL A 165 21.24 -0.28 -4.20
N ASP A 166 22.46 0.08 -3.82
CA ASP A 166 23.39 -0.71 -3.02
C ASP A 166 23.50 -0.25 -1.57
N SER A 167 22.64 0.67 -1.12
CA SER A 167 22.60 1.04 0.29
C SER A 167 22.25 -0.19 1.13
N LYS A 168 23.15 -0.52 2.07
CA LYS A 168 23.00 -1.66 2.97
C LYS A 168 21.65 -1.53 3.71
N VAL A 169 20.77 -2.52 3.55
CA VAL A 169 19.53 -2.61 4.34
C VAL A 169 19.90 -2.69 5.81
N ARG A 170 19.34 -1.78 6.62
CA ARG A 170 19.55 -1.72 8.07
C ARG A 170 18.24 -1.86 8.83
N SER A 171 17.11 -1.54 8.20
CA SER A 171 15.78 -1.57 8.78
C SER A 171 14.81 -2.39 7.94
N VAL A 172 14.08 -3.30 8.57
CA VAL A 172 13.20 -4.27 7.91
C VAL A 172 11.83 -4.23 8.56
N LEU A 173 10.78 -4.05 7.75
CA LEU A 173 9.41 -4.30 8.16
C LEU A 173 9.08 -5.78 7.94
N VAL A 174 8.67 -6.48 8.98
CA VAL A 174 8.17 -7.86 8.91
C VAL A 174 6.67 -7.85 9.19
N ILE A 175 5.87 -8.09 8.15
CA ILE A 175 4.41 -8.22 8.28
C ILE A 175 4.09 -9.68 8.59
N GLY A 176 3.33 -9.96 9.65
CA GLY A 176 3.11 -11.33 10.15
C GLY A 176 4.29 -11.85 10.99
N GLY A 177 5.00 -10.96 11.68
CA GLY A 177 6.22 -11.29 12.43
C GLY A 177 5.98 -12.16 13.66
N ALA A 178 4.78 -12.18 14.24
CA ALA A 178 4.44 -13.06 15.36
C ALA A 178 3.95 -14.44 14.90
N GLY A 179 3.86 -14.67 13.58
CA GLY A 179 3.43 -15.93 13.00
C GLY A 179 4.49 -17.04 13.01
N TYR A 180 4.18 -18.14 12.33
CA TYR A 180 4.99 -19.36 12.33
C TYR A 180 6.41 -19.14 11.78
N ILE A 181 6.54 -18.60 10.56
CA ILE A 181 7.85 -18.26 9.96
C ILE A 181 8.43 -17.00 10.61
N GLY A 182 7.58 -16.01 10.93
CA GLY A 182 8.00 -14.74 11.50
C GLY A 182 8.77 -14.91 12.80
N SER A 183 8.24 -15.69 13.74
CA SER A 183 8.89 -15.94 15.03
C SER A 183 10.24 -16.65 14.92
N ALA A 184 10.48 -17.43 13.85
CA ALA A 184 11.78 -18.03 13.55
C ALA A 184 12.73 -17.06 12.81
N LEU A 185 12.19 -16.13 12.03
CA LEU A 185 12.96 -15.13 11.29
C LEU A 185 13.49 -14.00 12.17
N LEU A 186 12.68 -13.51 13.11
CA LEU A 186 13.02 -12.34 13.92
C LEU A 186 14.35 -12.48 14.67
N PRO A 187 14.66 -13.60 15.36
CA PRO A 187 15.96 -13.78 15.99
C PRO A 187 17.13 -13.63 14.99
N LYS A 188 17.04 -14.25 13.82
CA LYS A 188 18.10 -14.18 12.77
C LYS A 188 18.36 -12.74 12.31
N LEU A 189 17.30 -11.94 12.16
CA LEU A 189 17.44 -10.53 11.80
C LEU A 189 18.05 -9.70 12.94
N LEU A 190 17.58 -9.90 14.17
CA LEU A 190 18.05 -9.15 15.33
C LEU A 190 19.53 -9.47 15.65
N ASP A 191 19.92 -10.73 15.56
CA ASP A 191 21.30 -11.20 15.77
C ASP A 191 22.27 -10.62 14.73
N LYS A 192 21.81 -10.41 13.49
CA LYS A 192 22.57 -9.73 12.44
C LYS A 192 22.62 -8.20 12.63
N GLY A 193 21.89 -7.66 13.61
CA GLY A 193 21.89 -6.25 13.97
C GLY A 193 20.91 -5.39 13.18
N TYR A 194 19.93 -5.99 12.49
CA TYR A 194 18.86 -5.22 11.84
C TYR A 194 18.00 -4.51 12.89
N ARG A 195 17.49 -3.33 12.52
CA ARG A 195 16.32 -2.73 13.16
C ARG A 195 15.09 -3.37 12.54
N VAL A 196 14.27 -4.02 13.35
CA VAL A 196 13.11 -4.75 12.87
C VAL A 196 11.85 -4.10 13.41
N ARG A 197 10.93 -3.78 12.51
CA ARG A 197 9.57 -3.42 12.88
C ARG A 197 8.65 -4.56 12.51
N VAL A 198 7.77 -4.95 13.41
CA VAL A 198 6.73 -5.96 13.14
C VAL A 198 5.40 -5.25 12.98
N LEU A 199 4.67 -5.57 11.91
CA LEU A 199 3.25 -5.26 11.78
C LEU A 199 2.47 -6.58 11.87
N ASP A 200 1.68 -6.73 12.92
CA ASP A 200 0.91 -7.94 13.18
C ASP A 200 -0.37 -7.60 13.93
N MET A 201 -1.44 -8.35 13.69
CA MET A 201 -2.69 -8.23 14.46
C MET A 201 -2.61 -9.01 15.77
N PHE A 202 -1.56 -9.83 15.95
CA PHE A 202 -1.36 -10.70 17.10
C PHE A 202 -2.58 -11.61 17.33
N LEU A 203 -3.15 -12.13 16.24
CA LEU A 203 -4.29 -13.05 16.29
C LEU A 203 -4.04 -14.25 17.22
N PHE A 204 -2.81 -14.76 17.22
CA PHE A 204 -2.37 -15.88 18.05
C PHE A 204 -1.59 -15.42 19.30
N GLY A 205 -1.75 -14.15 19.69
CA GLY A 205 -1.06 -13.53 20.80
C GLY A 205 0.37 -13.06 20.49
N GLN A 206 1.05 -12.55 21.51
CA GLN A 206 2.45 -12.05 21.45
C GLN A 206 3.45 -13.04 22.05
N GLU A 207 2.97 -14.09 22.70
CA GLU A 207 3.73 -15.20 23.28
C GLU A 207 4.76 -15.77 22.30
N PRO A 208 4.46 -15.94 20.98
CA PRO A 208 5.43 -16.44 20.01
C PRO A 208 6.74 -15.66 19.93
N ILE A 209 6.72 -14.38 20.30
CA ILE A 209 7.89 -13.49 20.20
C ILE A 209 8.29 -12.93 21.57
N ALA A 210 7.72 -13.45 22.67
CA ALA A 210 7.95 -12.94 24.02
C ALA A 210 9.44 -12.89 24.40
N LYS A 211 10.23 -13.88 23.97
CA LYS A 211 11.68 -13.96 24.25
C LYS A 211 12.47 -12.78 23.69
N ILE A 212 11.98 -12.14 22.63
CA ILE A 212 12.65 -11.04 21.93
C ILE A 212 11.88 -9.72 22.03
N ALA A 213 10.72 -9.68 22.69
CA ALA A 213 9.83 -8.52 22.74
C ALA A 213 10.51 -7.25 23.28
N ASN A 214 11.46 -7.40 24.22
CA ASN A 214 12.21 -6.29 24.82
C ASN A 214 13.53 -5.96 24.12
N HIS A 215 13.78 -6.53 22.94
CA HIS A 215 15.02 -6.28 22.22
C HIS A 215 15.09 -4.83 21.71
N LYS A 216 16.19 -4.12 21.98
CA LYS A 216 16.35 -2.67 21.67
C LYS A 216 16.17 -2.28 20.19
N ASN A 217 16.34 -3.25 19.28
CA ASN A 217 16.19 -3.05 17.84
C ASN A 217 14.85 -3.57 17.31
N LEU A 218 13.94 -4.03 18.17
CA LEU A 218 12.62 -4.52 17.80
C LEU A 218 11.56 -3.47 18.14
N GLU A 219 10.68 -3.17 17.19
CA GLU A 219 9.51 -2.33 17.37
C GLU A 219 8.27 -3.12 16.96
N LEU A 220 7.23 -3.13 17.80
CA LEU A 220 5.98 -3.84 17.55
C LEU A 220 4.88 -2.84 17.22
N VAL A 221 4.22 -3.02 16.08
CA VAL A 221 3.04 -2.27 15.64
C VAL A 221 1.87 -3.24 15.58
N SER A 222 0.94 -3.09 16.51
CA SER A 222 -0.32 -3.84 16.49
C SER A 222 -1.25 -3.22 15.47
N GLY A 223 -1.72 -4.02 14.51
CA GLY A 223 -2.68 -3.58 13.52
C GLY A 223 -2.95 -4.60 12.43
N ASP A 224 -4.11 -4.45 11.79
CA ASP A 224 -4.45 -5.20 10.60
C ASP A 224 -3.77 -4.56 9.38
N PHE A 225 -3.06 -5.37 8.60
CA PHE A 225 -2.37 -4.90 7.40
C PHE A 225 -3.30 -4.74 6.19
N ARG A 226 -4.59 -5.08 6.29
CA ARG A 226 -5.62 -4.69 5.32
C ARG A 226 -5.84 -3.18 5.31
N HIS A 227 -5.56 -2.52 6.43
CA HIS A 227 -5.71 -1.08 6.60
C HIS A 227 -4.49 -0.31 6.10
N VAL A 228 -4.69 0.50 5.06
CA VAL A 228 -3.61 1.22 4.37
C VAL A 228 -2.87 2.17 5.31
N GLU A 229 -3.55 2.80 6.26
CA GLU A 229 -2.95 3.72 7.23
C GLU A 229 -1.97 3.01 8.17
N LYS A 230 -2.27 1.77 8.58
CA LYS A 230 -1.38 0.95 9.40
C LYS A 230 -0.16 0.50 8.63
N VAL A 231 -0.35 0.13 7.37
CA VAL A 231 0.77 -0.22 6.49
C VAL A 231 1.67 0.99 6.23
N VAL A 232 1.10 2.16 5.95
CA VAL A 232 1.85 3.42 5.77
C VAL A 232 2.61 3.79 7.05
N GLU A 233 1.97 3.72 8.22
CA GLU A 233 2.59 3.94 9.52
C GLU A 233 3.81 3.02 9.70
N ALA A 234 3.62 1.71 9.50
CA ALA A 234 4.66 0.72 9.69
C ALA A 234 5.81 0.82 8.66
N MET A 235 5.55 1.28 7.43
CA MET A 235 6.58 1.42 6.39
C MET A 235 7.52 2.62 6.59
N ARG A 236 7.16 3.60 7.41
CA ARG A 236 7.95 4.82 7.61
C ARG A 236 9.38 4.51 8.04
N GLY A 237 10.34 4.93 7.24
CA GLY A 237 11.77 4.82 7.54
C GLY A 237 12.37 3.44 7.31
N MET A 238 11.63 2.46 6.79
CA MET A 238 12.11 1.09 6.54
C MET A 238 12.91 1.00 5.23
N ASP A 239 13.86 0.06 5.13
CA ASP A 239 14.67 -0.16 3.91
C ASP A 239 14.16 -1.35 3.08
N ALA A 240 13.51 -2.31 3.73
CA ALA A 240 12.98 -3.52 3.10
C ALA A 240 11.69 -3.97 3.78
N VAL A 241 10.87 -4.71 3.03
CA VAL A 241 9.65 -5.35 3.54
C VAL A 241 9.77 -6.85 3.36
N VAL A 242 9.42 -7.60 4.40
CA VAL A 242 9.20 -9.04 4.37
C VAL A 242 7.73 -9.27 4.70
N HIS A 243 6.95 -9.71 3.72
CA HIS A 243 5.53 -9.96 3.87
C HIS A 243 5.26 -11.46 4.07
N LEU A 244 5.04 -11.85 5.33
CA LEU A 244 4.68 -13.20 5.76
C LEU A 244 3.19 -13.32 6.14
N GLY A 245 2.49 -12.18 6.29
CA GLY A 245 1.11 -12.11 6.72
C GLY A 245 0.16 -12.75 5.69
N ALA A 246 -0.58 -13.76 6.13
CA ALA A 246 -1.60 -14.45 5.33
C ALA A 246 -2.48 -15.35 6.22
N ILE A 247 -3.68 -15.67 5.74
CA ILE A 247 -4.39 -16.87 6.19
C ILE A 247 -3.78 -18.05 5.43
N VAL A 248 -3.28 -19.04 6.17
CA VAL A 248 -2.49 -20.15 5.61
C VAL A 248 -3.14 -21.48 5.90
N GLY A 249 -3.17 -22.32 4.86
CA GLY A 249 -3.76 -23.66 4.89
C GLY A 249 -5.13 -23.66 4.22
N ASP A 250 -5.35 -24.64 3.34
CA ASP A 250 -6.58 -24.74 2.55
C ASP A 250 -7.85 -24.80 3.43
N PRO A 251 -7.91 -25.62 4.52
CA PRO A 251 -9.08 -25.63 5.40
C PRO A 251 -9.39 -24.28 6.05
N ALA A 252 -8.35 -23.53 6.45
CA ALA A 252 -8.52 -22.21 7.07
C ALA A 252 -8.98 -21.16 6.05
N CYS A 253 -8.49 -21.24 4.82
CA CYS A 253 -8.90 -20.35 3.72
C CYS A 253 -10.36 -20.58 3.30
N ASN A 254 -10.81 -21.84 3.34
CA ASN A 254 -12.18 -22.20 2.96
C ASN A 254 -13.24 -21.83 4.01
N LEU A 255 -12.85 -21.36 5.20
CA LEU A 255 -13.80 -20.82 6.19
C LEU A 255 -14.50 -19.56 5.69
N ASP A 256 -13.76 -18.69 4.99
CA ASP A 256 -14.30 -17.50 4.34
C ASP A 256 -13.44 -17.09 3.15
N GLU A 257 -14.01 -17.23 1.96
CA GLU A 257 -13.34 -16.88 0.71
C GLU A 257 -13.09 -15.36 0.57
N ARG A 258 -14.05 -14.52 0.97
CA ARG A 258 -13.94 -13.06 0.83
C ARG A 258 -12.81 -12.52 1.70
N VAL A 259 -12.79 -12.94 2.95
CA VAL A 259 -11.72 -12.59 3.90
C VAL A 259 -10.38 -13.11 3.40
N THR A 260 -10.32 -14.35 2.91
CA THR A 260 -9.09 -14.92 2.36
C THR A 260 -8.57 -14.11 1.18
N VAL A 261 -9.43 -13.73 0.24
CA VAL A 261 -9.04 -12.89 -0.91
C VAL A 261 -8.60 -11.50 -0.43
N ALA A 262 -9.31 -10.89 0.52
CA ALA A 262 -8.96 -9.59 1.09
C ALA A 262 -7.56 -9.62 1.74
N VAL A 263 -7.29 -10.62 2.58
CA VAL A 263 -6.03 -10.76 3.31
C VAL A 263 -4.88 -11.20 2.40
N ASN A 264 -5.06 -12.29 1.65
CA ASN A 264 -3.95 -12.92 0.93
C ASN A 264 -3.61 -12.22 -0.40
N LEU A 265 -4.61 -11.61 -1.06
CA LEU A 265 -4.45 -10.99 -2.37
C LEU A 265 -4.54 -9.46 -2.30
N SER A 266 -5.69 -8.91 -1.93
CA SER A 266 -5.94 -7.45 -2.02
C SER A 266 -4.98 -6.66 -1.12
N ALA A 267 -4.82 -7.09 0.15
CA ALA A 267 -3.90 -6.45 1.07
C ALA A 267 -2.44 -6.62 0.62
N THR A 268 -2.04 -7.80 0.12
CA THR A 268 -0.69 -8.00 -0.44
C THR A 268 -0.39 -7.01 -1.57
N GLN A 269 -1.31 -6.81 -2.52
CA GLN A 269 -1.15 -5.85 -3.60
C GLN A 269 -1.09 -4.40 -3.09
N MET A 270 -1.94 -4.05 -2.11
CA MET A 270 -1.92 -2.74 -1.47
C MET A 270 -0.59 -2.48 -0.76
N ILE A 271 -0.12 -3.43 0.06
CA ILE A 271 1.17 -3.35 0.77
C ILE A 271 2.30 -3.12 -0.25
N ALA A 272 2.33 -3.87 -1.36
CA ALA A 272 3.34 -3.69 -2.39
C ALA A 272 3.28 -2.30 -3.05
N GLN A 273 2.08 -1.77 -3.30
CA GLN A 273 1.91 -0.41 -3.81
C GLN A 273 2.40 0.65 -2.81
N VAL A 274 2.11 0.47 -1.52
CA VAL A 274 2.61 1.38 -0.46
C VAL A 274 4.13 1.29 -0.33
N ALA A 275 4.72 0.09 -0.40
CA ALA A 275 6.17 -0.11 -0.37
C ALA A 275 6.84 0.62 -1.53
N LYS A 276 6.32 0.41 -2.74
CA LYS A 276 6.78 1.09 -3.96
C LYS A 276 6.63 2.61 -3.86
N ALA A 277 5.50 3.11 -3.38
CA ALA A 277 5.26 4.55 -3.19
C ALA A 277 6.18 5.16 -2.11
N SER A 278 6.58 4.37 -1.12
CA SER A 278 7.51 4.76 -0.05
C SER A 278 8.99 4.66 -0.47
N GLY A 279 9.27 4.30 -1.73
CA GLY A 279 10.63 4.13 -2.25
C GLY A 279 11.35 2.87 -1.73
N ILE A 280 10.61 1.92 -1.14
CA ILE A 280 11.17 0.65 -0.68
C ILE A 280 11.26 -0.30 -1.88
N ARG A 281 12.49 -0.56 -2.31
CA ARG A 281 12.75 -1.39 -3.50
C ARG A 281 12.72 -2.87 -3.18
N ARG A 282 13.26 -3.28 -2.03
CA ARG A 282 13.40 -4.70 -1.65
C ARG A 282 12.13 -5.18 -0.94
N PHE A 283 11.40 -6.10 -1.59
CA PHE A 283 10.15 -6.65 -1.08
C PHE A 283 10.18 -8.18 -1.16
N VAL A 284 10.33 -8.87 -0.03
CA VAL A 284 10.33 -10.34 0.02
C VAL A 284 8.92 -10.82 0.36
N PHE A 285 8.36 -11.69 -0.48
CA PHE A 285 7.01 -12.22 -0.32
C PHE A 285 7.01 -13.72 -0.07
N ALA A 286 6.28 -14.16 0.95
CA ALA A 286 6.03 -15.57 1.23
C ALA A 286 4.91 -16.13 0.35
N SER A 287 5.30 -16.87 -0.68
CA SER A 287 4.44 -17.71 -1.52
C SER A 287 4.51 -19.18 -1.09
N THR A 288 4.09 -20.12 -1.95
CA THR A 288 3.95 -21.55 -1.64
C THR A 288 4.22 -22.42 -2.86
N CYS A 289 4.77 -23.62 -2.67
CA CYS A 289 4.79 -24.66 -3.71
C CYS A 289 3.39 -25.22 -4.02
N SER A 290 2.37 -24.92 -3.21
CA SER A 290 0.98 -25.33 -3.52
C SER A 290 0.42 -24.68 -4.80
N VAL A 291 1.12 -23.70 -5.38
CA VAL A 291 0.80 -23.14 -6.70
C VAL A 291 0.97 -24.15 -7.84
N TYR A 292 1.72 -25.23 -7.61
CA TYR A 292 1.96 -26.27 -8.62
C TYR A 292 0.80 -27.27 -8.73
N GLY A 293 -0.06 -27.40 -7.71
CA GLY A 293 -1.22 -28.27 -7.77
C GLY A 293 -0.91 -29.76 -7.65
N ALA A 294 -1.11 -30.50 -8.73
CA ALA A 294 -0.85 -31.93 -8.83
C ALA A 294 -0.13 -32.25 -10.15
N CYS A 295 1.07 -32.81 -10.06
CA CYS A 295 1.90 -33.20 -11.20
C CYS A 295 2.91 -34.27 -10.75
N ASP A 296 3.09 -35.31 -11.58
CA ASP A 296 4.03 -36.40 -11.30
C ASP A 296 5.49 -36.04 -11.65
N GLU A 297 5.70 -34.94 -12.39
CA GLU A 297 7.04 -34.49 -12.78
C GLU A 297 7.78 -33.79 -11.64
N LEU A 298 9.11 -33.68 -11.78
CA LEU A 298 9.92 -32.84 -10.89
C LEU A 298 9.79 -31.39 -11.36
N LEU A 299 9.20 -30.53 -10.51
CA LEU A 299 8.86 -29.16 -10.86
C LEU A 299 9.94 -28.17 -10.45
N ASP A 300 10.17 -27.14 -11.26
CA ASP A 300 11.03 -26.00 -10.94
C ASP A 300 10.27 -24.67 -11.11
N GLU A 301 10.95 -23.52 -10.96
CA GLU A 301 10.29 -22.22 -11.09
C GLU A 301 9.84 -21.86 -12.52
N ARG A 302 10.15 -22.69 -13.52
CA ARG A 302 9.73 -22.54 -14.92
C ARG A 302 8.56 -23.45 -15.28
N SER A 303 8.28 -24.47 -14.46
CA SER A 303 7.13 -25.35 -14.63
C SER A 303 5.81 -24.59 -14.58
N GLU A 304 4.79 -25.15 -15.24
CA GLU A 304 3.43 -24.63 -15.19
C GLU A 304 2.87 -24.68 -13.76
N VAL A 305 1.97 -23.74 -13.47
CA VAL A 305 1.37 -23.57 -12.14
C VAL A 305 -0.14 -23.72 -12.26
N GLU A 306 -0.66 -24.80 -11.68
CA GLU A 306 -2.08 -25.15 -11.71
C GLU A 306 -2.60 -25.36 -10.26
N PRO A 307 -2.75 -24.29 -9.46
CA PRO A 307 -3.20 -24.43 -8.07
C PRO A 307 -4.60 -25.07 -8.01
N ILE A 308 -4.79 -25.98 -7.05
CA ILE A 308 -6.07 -26.69 -6.85
C ILE A 308 -6.85 -26.22 -5.61
N SER A 309 -6.33 -25.21 -4.90
CA SER A 309 -6.88 -24.70 -3.64
C SER A 309 -7.04 -23.20 -3.70
N LEU A 310 -8.00 -22.65 -2.95
CA LEU A 310 -8.17 -21.20 -2.82
C LEU A 310 -6.88 -20.54 -2.29
N TYR A 311 -6.21 -21.21 -1.35
CA TYR A 311 -4.90 -20.78 -0.86
C TYR A 311 -3.86 -20.67 -1.99
N GLY A 312 -3.75 -21.69 -2.86
CA GLY A 312 -2.87 -21.69 -4.01
C GLY A 312 -3.21 -20.60 -5.02
N HIS A 313 -4.50 -20.43 -5.36
CA HIS A 313 -4.96 -19.40 -6.29
C HIS A 313 -4.64 -17.98 -5.79
N THR A 314 -4.91 -17.69 -4.52
CA THR A 314 -4.66 -16.35 -3.95
C THR A 314 -3.16 -16.04 -3.91
N LYS A 315 -2.30 -17.01 -3.58
CA LYS A 315 -0.85 -16.83 -3.63
C LYS A 315 -0.32 -16.64 -5.05
N LEU A 316 -0.80 -17.40 -6.03
CA LEU A 316 -0.41 -17.23 -7.43
C LEU A 316 -0.87 -15.87 -7.99
N ALA A 317 -2.10 -15.44 -7.67
CA ALA A 317 -2.59 -14.12 -8.06
C ALA A 317 -1.77 -12.98 -7.44
N ALA A 318 -1.32 -13.15 -6.18
CA ALA A 318 -0.43 -12.21 -5.52
C ALA A 318 0.95 -12.18 -6.19
N GLU A 319 1.55 -13.33 -6.51
CA GLU A 319 2.81 -13.40 -7.28
C GLU A 319 2.72 -12.61 -8.58
N ASN A 320 1.66 -12.83 -9.37
CA ASN A 320 1.45 -12.15 -10.65
C ASN A 320 1.29 -10.64 -10.46
N GLY A 321 0.52 -10.21 -9.46
CA GLY A 321 0.37 -8.80 -9.11
C GLY A 321 1.71 -8.15 -8.76
N LEU A 322 2.52 -8.80 -7.94
CA LEU A 322 3.84 -8.31 -7.54
C LEU A 322 4.81 -8.23 -8.72
N LYS A 323 4.90 -9.28 -9.55
CA LYS A 323 5.75 -9.29 -10.76
C LYS A 323 5.39 -8.15 -11.71
N ASN A 324 4.09 -7.91 -11.91
CA ASN A 324 3.61 -6.83 -12.79
C ASN A 324 3.90 -5.43 -12.23
N MET A 325 4.10 -5.28 -10.92
CA MET A 325 4.51 -4.03 -10.30
C MET A 325 6.02 -3.78 -10.35
N ALA A 326 6.83 -4.79 -10.72
CA ALA A 326 8.28 -4.69 -10.71
C ALA A 326 8.79 -3.70 -11.76
N ASP A 327 9.67 -2.80 -11.34
CA ASP A 327 10.37 -1.84 -12.19
C ASP A 327 11.69 -1.39 -11.55
N ALA A 328 12.29 -0.32 -12.06
CA ALA A 328 13.54 0.22 -11.51
C ALA A 328 13.42 0.60 -10.01
N ASN A 329 12.23 0.87 -9.50
CA ASN A 329 11.98 1.36 -8.15
C ASN A 329 11.29 0.32 -7.25
N PHE A 330 10.98 -0.87 -7.76
CA PHE A 330 10.38 -1.95 -6.97
C PHE A 330 10.81 -3.31 -7.52
N ALA A 331 11.47 -4.10 -6.68
CA ALA A 331 12.08 -5.37 -7.05
C ALA A 331 11.63 -6.44 -6.05
N PRO A 332 10.45 -7.05 -6.25
CA PRO A 332 9.96 -8.09 -5.37
C PRO A 332 10.73 -9.39 -5.56
N THR A 333 10.90 -10.15 -4.49
CA THR A 333 11.44 -11.51 -4.49
C THR A 333 10.39 -12.44 -3.93
N LEU A 334 10.03 -13.47 -4.70
CA LEU A 334 8.93 -14.38 -4.38
C LEU A 334 9.52 -15.71 -3.91
N LEU A 335 9.15 -16.15 -2.70
CA LEU A 335 9.66 -17.38 -2.11
C LEU A 335 8.53 -18.42 -2.02
N ARG A 336 8.58 -19.45 -2.85
CA ARG A 336 7.64 -20.58 -2.84
C ARG A 336 8.12 -21.62 -1.84
N PHE A 337 7.57 -21.59 -0.63
CA PHE A 337 7.95 -22.55 0.41
C PHE A 337 7.40 -23.95 0.11
N ALA A 338 8.26 -24.94 0.31
CA ALA A 338 7.85 -26.34 0.50
C ALA A 338 6.94 -26.50 1.74
N THR A 339 6.44 -27.71 1.97
CA THR A 339 5.59 -27.99 3.14
C THR A 339 6.40 -27.83 4.42
N ILE A 340 6.07 -26.80 5.19
CA ILE A 340 6.85 -26.43 6.36
C ILE A 340 6.56 -27.41 7.52
N TYR A 341 7.58 -27.75 8.31
CA TYR A 341 7.47 -28.50 9.58
C TYR A 341 8.41 -27.92 10.66
N GLY A 342 8.37 -28.50 11.86
CA GLY A 342 9.22 -28.10 12.97
C GLY A 342 8.54 -27.17 13.98
N LEU A 343 9.29 -26.78 14.99
CA LEU A 343 8.82 -25.89 16.05
C LEU A 343 9.27 -24.45 15.81
N SER A 344 8.41 -23.50 16.19
CA SER A 344 8.78 -22.09 16.28
C SER A 344 8.01 -21.42 17.42
N GLY A 345 8.16 -20.12 17.60
CA GLY A 345 7.39 -19.39 18.61
C GLY A 345 5.88 -19.59 18.48
N ARG A 346 5.38 -19.73 17.25
CA ARG A 346 3.98 -20.11 16.98
C ARG A 346 3.90 -21.46 16.28
N THR A 347 4.19 -22.53 17.00
CA THR A 347 4.14 -23.90 16.49
C THR A 347 2.76 -24.25 15.90
N ARG A 348 2.80 -25.17 14.95
CA ARG A 348 1.64 -25.65 14.20
C ARG A 348 1.57 -27.17 14.21
N PHE A 349 0.49 -27.72 14.74
CA PHE A 349 0.20 -29.16 14.71
C PHE A 349 -0.90 -29.52 13.70
N ASP A 350 -1.19 -28.60 12.78
CA ASP A 350 -1.97 -28.84 11.56
C ASP A 350 -1.07 -29.15 10.33
N LEU A 351 0.22 -29.45 10.57
CA LEU A 351 1.23 -29.77 9.55
C LEU A 351 1.65 -31.24 9.67
N VAL A 352 1.88 -31.91 8.53
CA VAL A 352 2.04 -33.37 8.44
C VAL A 352 3.07 -33.93 9.42
N ILE A 353 4.34 -33.52 9.34
CA ILE A 353 5.41 -34.07 10.18
C ILE A 353 5.12 -33.81 11.67
N ASN A 354 4.67 -32.59 12.00
CA ASN A 354 4.40 -32.20 13.38
C ASN A 354 3.23 -33.02 13.97
N VAL A 355 2.12 -33.15 13.24
CA VAL A 355 0.92 -33.86 13.71
C VAL A 355 1.17 -35.37 13.82
N LEU A 356 1.87 -35.97 12.86
CA LEU A 356 2.18 -37.39 12.90
C LEU A 356 3.13 -37.70 14.07
N SER A 357 4.15 -36.87 14.30
CA SER A 357 5.08 -37.03 15.42
C SER A 357 4.37 -36.89 16.78
N ALA A 358 3.50 -35.89 16.91
CA ALA A 358 2.74 -35.68 18.15
C ALA A 358 1.73 -36.82 18.41
N LYS A 359 0.97 -37.25 17.39
CA LYS A 359 0.07 -38.40 17.50
C LYS A 359 0.82 -39.68 17.89
N ALA A 360 1.98 -39.94 17.27
CA ALA A 360 2.79 -41.11 17.61
C ALA A 360 3.16 -41.12 19.10
N LYS A 361 3.56 -39.96 19.63
CA LYS A 361 4.03 -39.82 21.01
C LYS A 361 2.90 -39.84 22.04
N VAL A 362 1.79 -39.15 21.76
CA VAL A 362 0.70 -38.95 22.72
C VAL A 362 -0.36 -40.05 22.62
N ASP A 363 -0.65 -40.51 21.42
CA ASP A 363 -1.79 -41.42 21.15
C ASP A 363 -1.33 -42.85 20.89
N GLY A 364 -0.03 -43.04 20.64
CA GLY A 364 0.51 -44.32 20.21
C GLY A 364 0.01 -44.73 18.82
N GLN A 365 -0.45 -43.80 18.00
CA GLN A 365 -0.95 -44.06 16.65
C GLN A 365 -0.41 -43.05 15.65
N ILE A 366 -0.16 -43.50 14.43
CA ILE A 366 0.24 -42.69 13.28
C ILE A 366 -0.80 -42.95 12.20
N THR A 367 -1.70 -42.00 11.99
CA THR A 367 -2.74 -42.11 10.94
C THR A 367 -2.28 -41.39 9.69
N VAL A 368 -2.02 -42.13 8.62
CA VAL A 368 -1.73 -41.60 7.29
C VAL A 368 -2.97 -41.76 6.42
N HIS A 369 -3.48 -40.64 5.89
CA HIS A 369 -4.58 -40.63 4.93
C HIS A 369 -4.00 -40.59 3.51
N GLY A 370 -4.25 -41.65 2.73
CA GLY A 370 -3.51 -41.95 1.51
C GLY A 370 -2.14 -42.53 1.83
N GLY A 371 -1.10 -42.06 1.13
CA GLY A 371 0.29 -42.42 1.40
C GLY A 371 1.21 -42.05 0.26
N ASP A 372 0.79 -42.30 -0.98
CA ASP A 372 1.63 -42.18 -2.19
C ASP A 372 1.81 -40.75 -2.70
N GLN A 373 1.10 -39.78 -2.13
CA GLN A 373 1.14 -38.39 -2.55
C GLN A 373 2.46 -37.72 -2.14
N TRP A 374 3.18 -37.19 -3.11
CA TRP A 374 4.47 -36.53 -2.93
C TRP A 374 4.31 -35.12 -2.36
N ARG A 375 5.18 -34.77 -1.41
CA ARG A 375 5.34 -33.41 -0.92
C ARG A 375 6.83 -33.08 -0.77
N PRO A 376 7.26 -31.87 -1.17
CA PRO A 376 8.50 -31.33 -0.67
C PRO A 376 8.32 -30.83 0.77
N PHE A 377 9.34 -30.97 1.60
CA PHE A 377 9.37 -30.48 2.97
C PHE A 377 10.53 -29.51 3.23
N VAL A 378 10.33 -28.62 4.22
CA VAL A 378 11.36 -27.71 4.74
C VAL A 378 11.10 -27.39 6.20
N HIS A 379 12.14 -27.40 7.03
CA HIS A 379 11.99 -27.00 8.43
C HIS A 379 11.72 -25.48 8.53
N VAL A 380 10.94 -25.04 9.51
CA VAL A 380 10.55 -23.63 9.69
C VAL A 380 11.75 -22.71 9.90
N ASP A 381 12.80 -23.20 10.57
CA ASP A 381 14.04 -22.45 10.75
C ASP A 381 14.81 -22.28 9.43
N ASP A 382 14.77 -23.28 8.54
CA ASP A 382 15.35 -23.21 7.20
C ASP A 382 14.51 -22.34 6.26
N ALA A 383 13.18 -22.36 6.40
CA ALA A 383 12.31 -21.41 5.69
C ALA A 383 12.63 -19.97 6.09
N ALA A 384 12.82 -19.70 7.38
CA ALA A 384 13.28 -18.41 7.89
C ALA A 384 14.69 -18.05 7.37
N LEU A 385 15.61 -19.02 7.30
CA LEU A 385 16.92 -18.84 6.68
C LEU A 385 16.81 -18.49 5.19
N GLY A 386 15.87 -19.09 4.46
CA GLY A 386 15.61 -18.77 3.06
C GLY A 386 15.16 -17.32 2.87
N VAL A 387 14.28 -16.82 3.75
CA VAL A 387 13.89 -15.40 3.78
C VAL A 387 15.09 -14.50 4.07
N PHE A 388 15.87 -14.84 5.10
CA PHE A 388 17.05 -14.10 5.48
C PHE A 388 18.09 -14.02 4.34
N THR A 389 18.33 -15.16 3.68
CA THR A 389 19.28 -15.27 2.56
C THR A 389 18.82 -14.42 1.38
N ALA A 390 17.53 -14.48 1.02
CA ALA A 390 16.98 -13.63 -0.04
C ALA A 390 17.05 -12.14 0.29
N LEU A 391 16.89 -11.77 1.56
CA LEU A 391 17.00 -10.39 2.03
C LEU A 391 18.45 -9.86 1.95
N GLU A 392 19.45 -10.67 2.31
CA GLU A 392 20.87 -10.29 2.23
C GLU A 392 21.41 -10.28 0.79
N ALA A 393 20.83 -11.08 -0.11
CA ALA A 393 21.32 -11.22 -1.48
C ALA A 393 21.21 -9.93 -2.31
N PRO A 394 22.13 -9.70 -3.27
CA PRO A 394 22.08 -8.53 -4.15
C PRO A 394 20.78 -8.45 -4.95
N LEU A 395 20.20 -7.25 -5.08
CA LEU A 395 18.97 -7.04 -5.85
C LEU A 395 19.10 -7.44 -7.34
N SER A 396 20.30 -7.37 -7.90
CA SER A 396 20.59 -7.87 -9.26
C SER A 396 20.37 -9.38 -9.41
N VAL A 397 20.42 -10.13 -8.31
CA VAL A 397 20.24 -11.59 -8.29
C VAL A 397 18.80 -11.95 -7.92
N VAL A 398 18.21 -11.29 -6.92
CA VAL A 398 16.88 -11.67 -6.39
C VAL A 398 15.71 -10.83 -6.89
N GLY A 399 15.99 -9.69 -7.52
CA GLY A 399 14.97 -8.75 -7.98
C GLY A 399 14.09 -9.35 -9.08
N ASN A 400 12.77 -9.30 -8.86
CA ASN A 400 11.75 -9.90 -9.72
C ASN A 400 11.96 -11.41 -9.99
N GLN A 401 12.62 -12.12 -9.07
CA GLN A 401 12.83 -13.56 -9.16
C GLN A 401 11.85 -14.32 -8.26
N THR A 402 11.51 -15.51 -8.72
CA THR A 402 10.85 -16.54 -7.91
C THR A 402 11.87 -17.62 -7.55
N PHE A 403 11.82 -18.10 -6.31
CA PHE A 403 12.65 -19.20 -5.81
C PHE A 403 11.78 -20.21 -5.04
N ASN A 404 11.93 -21.48 -5.34
CA ASN A 404 11.47 -22.55 -4.47
C ASN A 404 12.39 -22.63 -3.25
N VAL A 405 11.82 -22.75 -2.05
CA VAL A 405 12.55 -22.80 -0.78
C VAL A 405 12.28 -24.13 -0.09
N GLY A 406 13.31 -24.96 0.00
CA GLY A 406 13.25 -26.32 0.55
C GLY A 406 14.52 -27.10 0.23
N SER A 407 14.44 -28.43 0.28
CA SER A 407 15.55 -29.35 0.05
C SER A 407 15.18 -30.37 -1.02
N ASP A 408 16.07 -30.62 -1.98
CA ASP A 408 15.88 -31.68 -2.99
C ASP A 408 15.76 -33.06 -2.32
N GLU A 409 16.50 -33.21 -1.21
CA GLU A 409 16.60 -34.40 -0.37
C GLU A 409 15.35 -34.63 0.50
N GLN A 410 14.43 -33.66 0.56
CA GLN A 410 13.22 -33.73 1.40
C GLN A 410 11.94 -33.75 0.55
N ASN A 411 12.02 -34.29 -0.67
CA ASN A 411 10.85 -34.72 -1.41
C ASN A 411 10.48 -36.13 -0.95
N HIS A 412 9.34 -36.28 -0.28
CA HIS A 412 8.88 -37.55 0.27
C HIS A 412 7.39 -37.75 0.07
N THR A 413 6.96 -39.01 0.04
CA THR A 413 5.54 -39.33 0.13
C THR A 413 5.07 -39.24 1.58
N ILE A 414 3.77 -39.04 1.81
CA ILE A 414 3.25 -38.97 3.19
C ILE A 414 3.42 -40.33 3.90
N GLY A 415 3.33 -41.44 3.17
CA GLY A 415 3.59 -42.78 3.69
C GLY A 415 5.01 -42.94 4.19
N GLU A 416 6.01 -42.42 3.45
CA GLU A 416 7.41 -42.40 3.89
C GLU A 416 7.58 -41.59 5.19
N ILE A 417 6.92 -40.43 5.31
CA ILE A 417 6.94 -39.65 6.56
C ILE A 417 6.34 -40.46 7.71
N GLY A 418 5.22 -41.14 7.50
CA GLY A 418 4.61 -42.02 8.51
C GLY A 418 5.57 -43.10 8.97
N GLN A 419 6.31 -43.72 8.04
CA GLN A 419 7.33 -44.71 8.36
C GLN A 419 8.50 -44.12 9.14
N MET A 420 9.02 -42.95 8.75
CA MET A 420 10.10 -42.26 9.47
C MET A 420 9.71 -41.94 10.93
N VAL A 421 8.46 -41.56 11.17
CA VAL A 421 7.94 -41.33 12.52
C VAL A 421 7.84 -42.65 13.29
N LYS A 422 7.34 -43.73 12.66
CA LYS A 422 7.25 -45.07 13.25
C LYS A 422 8.62 -45.61 13.66
N ASP A 423 9.66 -45.34 12.87
CA ASP A 423 11.02 -45.78 13.16
C ASP A 423 11.60 -45.10 14.42
N GLN A 424 11.17 -43.86 14.72
CA GLN A 424 11.55 -43.16 15.96
C GLN A 424 10.63 -43.48 17.15
N VAL A 425 9.37 -43.85 16.89
CA VAL A 425 8.38 -44.22 17.91
C VAL A 425 7.91 -45.66 17.66
N PHE A 426 8.79 -46.62 17.91
CA PHE A 426 8.55 -48.04 17.60
C PHE A 426 7.30 -48.62 18.27
N THR A 427 6.84 -48.03 19.38
CA THR A 427 5.62 -48.43 20.10
C THR A 427 4.33 -47.97 19.43
N ALA A 428 4.37 -46.96 18.54
CA ALA A 428 3.17 -46.43 17.91
C ALA A 428 2.67 -47.33 16.77
N GLU A 429 1.36 -47.48 16.58
CA GLU A 429 0.78 -48.22 15.46
C GLU A 429 0.68 -47.34 14.21
N LEU A 430 1.18 -47.80 13.06
CA LEU A 430 1.02 -47.10 11.78
C LEU A 430 -0.24 -47.60 11.07
N ILE A 431 -1.20 -46.70 10.86
CA ILE A 431 -2.49 -46.95 10.23
C ILE A 431 -2.52 -46.16 8.92
N CYS A 432 -2.59 -46.87 7.79
CA CYS A 432 -2.74 -46.26 6.47
C CYS A 432 -4.19 -46.43 6.01
N GLU A 433 -4.88 -45.32 5.80
CA GLU A 433 -6.24 -45.30 5.27
C GLU A 433 -6.21 -45.00 3.76
N GLU A 434 -7.04 -45.67 2.96
CA GLU A 434 -7.14 -45.41 1.52
C GLU A 434 -7.72 -44.02 1.18
N SER A 435 -8.38 -43.37 2.15
CA SER A 435 -9.01 -42.08 1.93
C SER A 435 -7.95 -40.99 1.68
N ASN A 436 -7.96 -40.37 0.50
CA ASN A 436 -7.15 -39.19 0.22
C ASN A 436 -8.01 -37.93 0.31
N THR A 437 -7.79 -37.13 1.35
CA THR A 437 -8.46 -35.84 1.54
C THR A 437 -7.71 -34.66 0.93
N ASP A 438 -6.50 -34.87 0.40
CA ASP A 438 -5.63 -33.84 -0.16
C ASP A 438 -5.11 -34.24 -1.56
N ASN A 439 -5.76 -33.69 -2.59
CA ASN A 439 -5.49 -34.01 -3.99
C ASN A 439 -4.16 -33.47 -4.52
N ARG A 440 -3.39 -32.71 -3.73
CA ARG A 440 -2.07 -32.26 -4.14
C ARG A 440 -1.14 -33.47 -4.31
N ASN A 441 -0.21 -33.39 -5.25
CA ASN A 441 0.84 -34.41 -5.48
C ASN A 441 1.95 -33.77 -6.30
N TYR A 442 3.12 -33.48 -5.72
CA TYR A 442 4.22 -32.87 -6.48
C TYR A 442 5.57 -33.03 -5.80
N ARG A 443 6.63 -33.02 -6.63
CA ARG A 443 8.03 -32.92 -6.22
C ARG A 443 8.61 -31.63 -6.77
N VAL A 444 9.53 -31.03 -6.03
CA VAL A 444 10.09 -29.73 -6.39
C VAL A 444 11.61 -29.77 -6.35
N SER A 445 12.22 -29.16 -7.37
CA SER A 445 13.63 -28.84 -7.44
C SER A 445 13.92 -27.52 -6.73
N PHE A 446 14.95 -27.53 -5.90
CA PHE A 446 15.46 -26.39 -5.13
C PHE A 446 16.84 -25.93 -5.62
N GLN A 447 17.26 -26.41 -6.80
CA GLN A 447 18.57 -26.09 -7.37
C GLN A 447 18.76 -24.59 -7.60
N LYS A 448 17.72 -23.86 -8.00
CA LYS A 448 17.84 -22.42 -8.30
C LYS A 448 18.28 -21.62 -7.08
N ILE A 449 17.65 -21.83 -5.93
CA ILE A 449 18.00 -21.10 -4.70
C ILE A 449 19.37 -21.52 -4.16
N ARG A 450 19.70 -22.82 -4.26
CA ARG A 450 21.01 -23.36 -3.90
C ARG A 450 22.13 -22.74 -4.74
N ASN A 451 21.97 -22.73 -6.06
CA ASN A 451 23.00 -22.28 -6.99
C ASN A 451 23.17 -20.76 -7.01
N LEU A 452 22.08 -19.99 -6.90
CA LEU A 452 22.14 -18.53 -6.98
C LEU A 452 22.39 -17.85 -5.63
N LEU A 453 21.88 -18.42 -4.54
CA LEU A 453 21.94 -17.79 -3.21
C LEU A 453 22.81 -18.55 -2.21
N GLY A 454 23.32 -19.75 -2.56
CA GLY A 454 24.07 -20.60 -1.63
C GLY A 454 23.21 -21.17 -0.50
N PHE A 455 21.88 -21.15 -0.65
CA PHE A 455 20.97 -21.64 0.37
C PHE A 455 21.11 -23.15 0.56
N THR A 456 21.45 -23.55 1.78
CA THR A 456 21.57 -24.96 2.18
C THR A 456 20.78 -25.17 3.47
N PRO A 457 19.68 -25.95 3.45
CA PRO A 457 18.95 -26.32 4.65
C PRO A 457 19.85 -27.04 5.66
N ALA A 458 19.70 -26.74 6.95
CA ALA A 458 20.46 -27.38 8.02
C ALA A 458 19.70 -28.57 8.64
N TRP A 459 18.38 -28.59 8.56
CA TRP A 459 17.54 -29.60 9.20
C TRP A 459 17.23 -30.76 8.27
N THR A 460 17.21 -31.97 8.83
CA THR A 460 16.62 -33.15 8.18
C THR A 460 15.25 -33.46 8.79
N ILE A 461 14.42 -34.22 8.07
CA ILE A 461 13.08 -34.62 8.55
C ILE A 461 13.21 -35.40 9.85
N GLU A 462 14.18 -36.31 9.96
CA GLU A 462 14.42 -37.10 11.16
C GLU A 462 14.72 -36.22 12.37
N SER A 463 15.58 -35.21 12.20
CA SER A 463 15.89 -34.26 13.26
C SER A 463 14.68 -33.40 13.66
N GLY A 464 13.81 -33.05 12.71
CA GLY A 464 12.55 -32.36 12.99
C GLY A 464 11.53 -33.23 13.72
N ILE A 465 11.42 -34.51 13.37
CA ILE A 465 10.61 -35.49 14.11
C ILE A 465 11.12 -35.56 15.56
N SER A 466 12.43 -35.75 15.75
CA SER A 466 13.05 -35.78 17.09
C SER A 466 12.76 -34.50 17.88
N GLN A 467 12.85 -33.32 17.25
CA GLN A 467 12.52 -32.04 17.88
C GLN A 467 11.08 -32.01 18.42
N VAL A 468 10.10 -32.46 17.63
CA VAL A 468 8.70 -32.51 18.05
C VAL A 468 8.50 -33.51 19.18
N LEU A 469 9.10 -34.69 19.08
CA LEU A 469 9.02 -35.73 20.12
C LEU A 469 9.58 -35.24 21.47
N GLU A 470 10.70 -34.50 21.43
CA GLU A 470 11.32 -33.91 22.61
C GLU A 470 10.47 -32.82 23.26
N ALA A 471 9.87 -31.93 22.45
CA ALA A 471 8.99 -30.88 22.96
C ALA A 471 7.71 -31.43 23.63
N VAL A 472 7.16 -32.53 23.09
CA VAL A 472 6.04 -33.23 23.74
C VAL A 472 6.52 -33.94 25.02
N ALA A 473 7.68 -34.62 24.98
CA ALA A 473 8.20 -35.36 26.13
C ALA A 473 8.61 -34.45 27.30
N SER A 474 9.14 -33.26 27.02
CA SER A 474 9.55 -32.27 28.02
C SER A 474 8.38 -31.47 28.60
N GLY A 475 7.19 -31.56 28.01
CA GLY A 475 6.02 -30.79 28.40
C GLY A 475 6.00 -29.34 27.90
N GLU A 476 6.93 -28.95 27.02
CA GLU A 476 6.84 -27.68 26.28
C GLU A 476 5.53 -27.62 25.48
N VAL A 477 5.15 -28.74 24.87
CA VAL A 477 3.85 -28.95 24.24
C VAL A 477 3.01 -29.85 25.14
N GLN A 478 2.11 -29.25 25.92
CA GLN A 478 1.22 -29.98 26.83
C GLN A 478 0.12 -30.77 26.09
N ASP A 479 -0.64 -30.08 25.24
CA ASP A 479 -1.62 -30.72 24.35
C ASP A 479 -1.49 -30.15 22.93
N TYR A 480 -1.03 -30.99 22.00
CA TYR A 480 -0.86 -30.61 20.60
C TYR A 480 -2.21 -30.33 19.89
N ARG A 481 -3.33 -30.72 20.50
CA ARG A 481 -4.69 -30.53 19.94
C ARG A 481 -5.27 -29.17 20.23
N ASP A 482 -4.68 -28.40 21.16
CA ASP A 482 -5.10 -27.04 21.50
C ASP A 482 -5.33 -26.22 20.23
N ASP A 483 -6.42 -25.44 20.22
CA ASP A 483 -6.82 -24.65 19.06
C ASP A 483 -5.71 -23.67 18.62
N LYS A 484 -4.88 -23.17 19.54
CA LYS A 484 -3.74 -22.28 19.25
C LYS A 484 -2.74 -22.87 18.23
N TYR A 485 -2.65 -24.21 18.14
CA TYR A 485 -1.74 -24.90 17.23
C TYR A 485 -2.35 -25.23 15.86
N SER A 486 -3.62 -24.90 15.62
CA SER A 486 -4.29 -25.15 14.35
C SER A 486 -4.93 -23.89 13.81
N ASN A 487 -4.58 -23.49 12.58
CA ASN A 487 -5.17 -22.29 11.98
C ASN A 487 -6.69 -22.41 11.82
N VAL A 488 -7.16 -23.55 11.31
CA VAL A 488 -8.59 -23.76 11.05
C VAL A 488 -9.37 -23.77 12.36
N LYS A 489 -8.93 -24.52 13.38
CA LYS A 489 -9.63 -24.60 14.66
C LYS A 489 -9.68 -23.25 15.36
N PHE A 490 -8.55 -22.55 15.42
CA PHE A 490 -8.46 -21.23 16.05
C PHE A 490 -9.43 -20.23 15.42
N LEU A 491 -9.44 -20.16 14.08
CA LEU A 491 -10.29 -19.24 13.34
C LEU A 491 -11.78 -19.61 13.41
N SER A 492 -12.11 -20.90 13.44
CA SER A 492 -13.50 -21.36 13.55
C SER A 492 -14.08 -21.24 14.98
N GLY A 493 -13.25 -21.48 16.01
CA GLY A 493 -13.72 -21.56 17.39
C GLY A 493 -13.85 -20.22 18.12
N SER A 494 -13.17 -19.17 17.64
CA SER A 494 -12.89 -17.98 18.47
C SER A 494 -13.69 -16.72 18.09
N SER A 495 -14.75 -16.79 17.26
CA SER A 495 -15.36 -15.60 16.60
C SER A 495 -14.36 -14.69 15.88
N VAL A 496 -13.11 -15.13 15.70
CA VAL A 496 -12.04 -14.36 15.08
C VAL A 496 -12.35 -14.10 13.62
N ILE A 497 -12.95 -15.06 12.92
CA ILE A 497 -13.40 -14.84 11.54
C ILE A 497 -14.45 -13.71 11.48
N GLU A 498 -15.29 -13.55 12.50
CA GLU A 498 -16.27 -12.47 12.58
C GLU A 498 -15.62 -11.13 12.92
N LEU A 499 -14.60 -11.12 13.79
CA LEU A 499 -13.77 -9.93 14.06
C LEU A 499 -13.05 -9.47 12.78
N VAL A 500 -12.45 -10.41 12.05
CA VAL A 500 -11.79 -10.14 10.77
C VAL A 500 -12.82 -9.64 9.74
N ARG A 501 -14.03 -10.20 9.69
CA ARG A 501 -15.14 -9.71 8.83
C ARG A 501 -15.64 -8.32 9.21
N ALA A 502 -15.85 -8.04 10.50
CA ALA A 502 -16.42 -6.79 10.98
C ALA A 502 -15.55 -5.59 10.59
N ASP A 503 -14.24 -5.80 10.50
CA ASP A 503 -13.27 -4.79 10.07
C ASP A 503 -13.26 -4.53 8.54
N ASP A 504 -13.81 -5.45 7.73
CA ASP A 504 -13.99 -5.28 6.27
C ASP A 504 -15.34 -4.63 5.90
N ASP A 505 -16.30 -4.57 6.83
CA ASP A 505 -17.68 -4.23 6.54
C ASP A 505 -17.97 -2.72 6.64
N TRP A 506 -17.43 -1.96 5.69
CA TRP A 506 -17.78 -0.53 5.50
C TRP A 506 -19.29 -0.31 5.33
N SER A 507 -20.06 -1.34 4.97
CA SER A 507 -21.50 -1.22 4.77
C SER A 507 -22.26 -0.99 6.09
N LYS A 508 -21.76 -1.52 7.22
CA LYS A 508 -22.30 -1.23 8.56
C LYS A 508 -22.09 0.23 8.96
N LEU A 509 -20.89 0.77 8.74
CA LEU A 509 -20.58 2.19 8.98
C LEU A 509 -21.43 3.15 8.13
N LEU A 510 -21.84 2.73 6.93
CA LEU A 510 -22.74 3.49 6.05
C LEU A 510 -24.23 3.33 6.39
N THR A 511 -24.60 2.29 7.14
CA THR A 511 -25.99 2.02 7.53
C THR A 511 -26.30 2.43 8.97
N GLU A 512 -25.29 2.57 9.82
CA GLU A 512 -25.45 2.96 11.24
C GLU A 512 -25.44 4.48 11.49
N THR A 513 -25.37 5.32 10.46
CA THR A 513 -25.68 6.76 10.59
C THR A 513 -27.14 7.03 10.22
N ASN A 514 -28.09 6.74 11.14
CA ASN A 514 -29.40 7.43 11.29
C ASN A 514 -30.31 6.76 12.32
N ASP A 515 -29.83 6.47 13.53
CA ASP A 515 -30.75 6.21 14.64
C ASP A 515 -30.46 7.08 15.87
N THR A 516 -30.82 8.36 15.74
CA THR A 516 -30.94 9.29 16.87
C THR A 516 -32.32 9.21 17.52
N SER A 517 -32.85 8.00 17.75
CA SER A 517 -34.20 7.86 18.30
C SER A 517 -34.33 7.00 19.56
N GLN A 518 -33.32 6.87 20.42
CA GLN A 518 -33.55 6.43 21.81
C GLN A 518 -32.69 7.17 22.82
N VAL A 519 -33.24 8.26 23.37
CA VAL A 519 -32.89 8.78 24.70
C VAL A 519 -33.97 8.29 25.66
N PRO A 520 -33.67 7.44 26.66
CA PRO A 520 -34.55 7.24 27.80
C PRO A 520 -34.16 8.18 28.94
N VAL A 521 -35.20 8.76 29.55
CA VAL A 521 -35.22 9.50 30.82
C VAL A 521 -34.82 8.60 31.99
#